data_AF-A0A543BJ97-F1
#
_entry.id   AF-A0A543BJ97-F1
#
_cell.length_a   1.000
_cell.length_b   1.000
_cell.length_c   1.000
_cell.angle_alpha   90.00
_cell.angle_beta   90.00
_cell.angle_gamma   90.00
#
_symmetry.space_group_name_H-M   'P 1'
#
loop_
_entity.id
_entity.type
_entity.pdbx_description
1 polymer ?
#
loop_
_entity_poly.entity_id
_entity_poly.type
_entity_poly.pdbx_seq_one_letter_code
_entity_poly.pdbx_strand_id
1 'polypeptide(L)'
;MRSDFSCLTVMLTMCPIALPGTLARHLCSAATVPRISERPQFSMVAGVGTLNYGVATEPIHIEDRALAHLKIVIATKLRRNESFTLSWKHPDGDAPGRSTIWLHPSIPLRFTFDDAEAPMINVKWIEDLMLSANSTGGILLIDEVLDAADEVDPSDE
;
A
#
# COMPACT_ATOMS: atom_id res chain seq x y z
N MET A 1 42.04 -22.70 20.33
CA MET A 1 42.20 -21.34 20.90
C MET A 1 40.80 -20.71 20.87
N ARG A 2 39.85 -21.00 21.77
CA ARG A 2 39.76 -20.71 23.22
C ARG A 2 40.15 -19.27 23.56
N SER A 3 39.13 -18.42 23.71
CA SER A 3 39.14 -17.19 24.52
C SER A 3 37.71 -16.87 24.98
N ASP A 4 37.27 -17.55 26.04
CA ASP A 4 36.22 -17.08 26.96
C ASP A 4 36.88 -16.15 28.00
N PHE A 5 36.27 -15.00 28.30
CA PHE A 5 36.43 -14.26 29.57
C PHE A 5 35.17 -13.39 29.75
N SER A 6 34.21 -13.82 30.59
CA SER A 6 34.09 -13.52 32.03
C SER A 6 33.70 -12.06 32.30
N CYS A 7 32.42 -11.82 32.59
CA CYS A 7 31.90 -11.63 33.95
C CYS A 7 32.09 -10.19 34.45
N LEU A 8 31.00 -9.40 34.40
CA LEU A 8 30.85 -8.25 35.27
C LEU A 8 29.39 -8.21 35.79
N THR A 9 29.21 -8.82 36.96
CA THR A 9 28.01 -8.74 37.80
C THR A 9 28.45 -8.14 39.13
N VAL A 10 28.26 -6.83 39.32
CA VAL A 10 28.33 -6.07 40.60
C VAL A 10 27.68 -4.71 40.27
N MET A 11 26.71 -4.09 40.94
CA MET A 11 26.00 -4.33 42.19
C MET A 11 24.65 -3.58 42.12
N LEU A 12 23.61 -4.17 42.73
CA LEU A 12 22.44 -3.42 43.19
C LEU A 12 22.88 -2.37 44.22
N THR A 13 22.56 -1.11 43.97
CA THR A 13 22.38 -0.11 45.03
C THR A 13 20.89 0.17 45.17
N MET A 14 20.31 -0.40 46.22
CA MET A 14 19.03 -0.02 46.79
C MET A 14 19.06 1.46 47.15
N CYS A 15 18.07 2.21 46.70
CA CYS A 15 17.83 3.58 47.16
C CYS A 15 16.40 3.63 47.72
N PRO A 16 16.20 3.67 49.05
CA PRO A 16 14.91 3.86 49.65
C PRO A 16 14.86 5.24 50.29
N ILE A 17 14.26 6.24 49.64
CA ILE A 17 13.85 7.47 50.34
C ILE A 17 12.45 7.86 49.85
N ALA A 18 11.46 7.44 50.62
CA ALA A 18 10.13 8.02 50.63
C ALA A 18 10.14 9.27 51.51
N LEU A 19 9.61 10.39 51.01
CA LEU A 19 9.11 11.49 51.84
C LEU A 19 7.81 12.03 51.23
N PRO A 20 6.83 12.46 52.06
CA PRO A 20 5.46 12.70 51.64
C PRO A 20 5.14 14.19 51.42
N GLY A 21 4.18 14.42 50.52
CA GLY A 21 3.10 15.41 50.66
C GLY A 21 3.47 16.89 50.59
N THR A 22 3.08 17.56 49.50
CA THR A 22 2.54 18.93 49.58
C THR A 22 1.57 19.17 48.42
N LEU A 23 0.38 19.63 48.78
CA LEU A 23 -0.70 20.09 47.91
C LEU A 23 -0.25 21.28 47.04
N ALA A 24 -0.38 21.15 45.72
CA ALA A 24 -0.42 22.28 44.82
C ALA A 24 -1.68 22.18 43.95
N ARG A 25 -2.81 22.63 44.52
CA ARG A 25 -3.87 23.25 43.72
C ARG A 25 -3.25 24.51 43.12
N HIS A 26 -3.20 24.62 41.79
CA HIS A 26 -3.52 25.87 41.08
C HIS A 26 -3.49 25.69 39.55
N LEU A 27 -4.60 26.14 38.95
CA LEU A 27 -4.70 26.74 37.61
C LEU A 27 -4.67 25.80 36.40
N CYS A 28 -5.88 25.33 36.08
CA CYS A 28 -6.54 25.51 34.78
C CYS A 28 -5.63 26.06 33.65
N SER A 29 -5.29 25.21 32.68
CA SER A 29 -5.14 25.63 31.29
C SER A 29 -6.07 24.77 30.46
N ALA A 30 -7.21 25.34 30.07
CA ALA A 30 -8.07 24.76 29.05
C ALA A 30 -7.24 24.65 27.76
N ALA A 31 -6.75 23.45 27.47
CA ALA A 31 -6.24 23.15 26.15
C ALA A 31 -7.42 23.27 25.19
N THR A 32 -7.47 24.39 24.46
CA THR A 32 -8.30 24.54 23.28
C THR A 32 -7.97 23.38 22.35
N VAL A 33 -8.88 22.41 22.29
CA VAL A 33 -8.88 21.39 21.24
C VAL A 33 -9.13 22.14 19.94
N PRO A 34 -8.18 22.18 18.98
CA PRO A 34 -8.49 22.72 17.67
C PRO A 34 -9.57 21.82 17.06
N ARG A 35 -10.69 22.44 16.70
CA ARG A 35 -11.83 21.80 16.04
C ARG A 35 -11.33 21.29 14.68
N ILE A 36 -11.04 19.99 14.56
CA ILE A 36 -10.77 19.32 13.28
C ILE A 36 -12.08 19.37 12.48
N SER A 37 -12.25 20.47 11.74
CA SER A 37 -13.27 20.64 10.71
C SER A 37 -12.59 20.59 9.35
N GLU A 38 -11.81 19.56 9.12
CA GLU A 38 -11.41 19.19 7.76
C GLU A 38 -12.45 18.19 7.30
N ARG A 39 -13.43 18.69 6.53
CA ARG A 39 -14.26 17.80 5.73
C ARG A 39 -13.31 17.01 4.83
N PRO A 40 -13.42 15.66 4.71
CA PRO A 40 -12.61 14.94 3.75
C PRO A 40 -12.95 15.52 2.39
N GLN A 41 -11.99 16.25 1.85
CA GLN A 41 -12.04 16.78 0.50
C GLN A 41 -11.88 15.54 -0.36
N PHE A 42 -13.00 14.95 -0.81
CA PHE A 42 -13.02 13.93 -1.84
C PHE A 42 -12.12 14.43 -2.97
N SER A 43 -10.91 13.89 -3.06
CA SER A 43 -10.00 14.17 -4.16
C SER A 43 -10.65 13.57 -5.40
N MET A 44 -11.28 14.41 -6.22
CA MET A 44 -11.79 14.01 -7.54
C MET A 44 -10.66 13.86 -8.57
N VAL A 45 -9.39 14.06 -8.18
CA VAL A 45 -8.24 13.75 -9.03
C VAL A 45 -7.83 12.32 -8.72
N ALA A 46 -7.94 11.43 -9.71
CA ALA A 46 -7.40 10.08 -9.63
C ALA A 46 -5.88 10.19 -9.39
N GLY A 47 -5.42 9.74 -8.21
CA GLY A 47 -4.01 9.75 -7.84
C GLY A 47 -3.19 8.76 -8.68
N VAL A 48 -1.87 8.97 -8.77
CA VAL A 48 -0.98 8.10 -9.55
C VAL A 48 -0.01 7.36 -8.64
N GLY A 49 -0.36 6.13 -8.30
CA GLY A 49 0.50 5.26 -7.52
C GLY A 49 1.67 4.69 -8.32
N THR A 50 2.60 4.07 -7.61
CA THR A 50 3.75 3.38 -8.19
C THR A 50 3.91 1.95 -7.69
N LEU A 51 4.24 1.06 -8.63
CA LEU A 51 4.62 -0.32 -8.38
C LEU A 51 6.13 -0.47 -8.58
N ASN A 52 6.87 -0.77 -7.51
CA ASN A 52 8.29 -1.12 -7.60
C ASN A 52 8.47 -2.63 -7.53
N TYR A 53 9.20 -3.19 -8.50
CA TYR A 53 9.52 -4.61 -8.55
C TYR A 53 11.03 -4.87 -8.57
N GLY A 54 11.52 -5.59 -7.55
CA GLY A 54 12.92 -5.93 -7.40
C GLY A 54 13.82 -4.71 -7.20
N VAL A 55 14.95 -4.71 -7.91
CA VAL A 55 15.94 -3.61 -7.91
C VAL A 55 15.77 -2.68 -9.11
N ALA A 56 14.65 -2.77 -9.82
CA ALA A 56 14.38 -1.91 -10.96
C ALA A 56 14.39 -0.43 -10.51
N THR A 57 15.11 0.39 -11.27
CA THR A 57 15.28 1.82 -10.97
C THR A 57 14.02 2.61 -11.31
N GLU A 58 13.28 2.19 -12.33
CA GLU A 58 12.09 2.89 -12.82
C GLU A 58 10.82 2.29 -12.20
N PRO A 59 10.03 3.08 -11.45
CA PRO A 59 8.72 2.65 -10.99
C PRO A 59 7.72 2.56 -12.15
N ILE A 60 6.82 1.59 -12.05
CA ILE A 60 5.68 1.49 -12.96
C ILE A 60 4.57 2.38 -12.40
N HIS A 61 4.14 3.37 -13.17
CA HIS A 61 3.09 4.32 -12.76
C HIS A 61 1.72 3.75 -13.13
N ILE A 62 0.81 3.72 -12.16
CA ILE A 62 -0.53 3.15 -12.29
C ILE A 62 -1.46 3.99 -11.45
N GLU A 63 -2.64 4.33 -11.97
CA GLU A 63 -3.67 5.03 -11.21
C GLU A 63 -4.01 4.30 -9.89
N ASP A 64 -4.22 5.06 -8.82
CA ASP A 64 -4.31 4.56 -7.43
C ASP A 64 -5.41 3.50 -7.26
N ARG A 65 -6.60 3.70 -7.86
CA ARG A 65 -7.68 2.72 -7.83
C ARG A 65 -7.25 1.44 -8.54
N ALA A 66 -6.71 1.50 -9.76
CA ALA A 66 -6.21 0.32 -10.46
C ALA A 66 -5.09 -0.40 -9.67
N LEU A 67 -4.16 0.36 -9.08
CA LEU A 67 -3.09 -0.17 -8.25
C LEU A 67 -3.62 -0.88 -7.00
N ALA A 68 -4.70 -0.37 -6.39
CA ALA A 68 -5.34 -1.00 -5.24
C ALA A 68 -5.96 -2.36 -5.56
N HIS A 69 -6.62 -2.48 -6.72
CA HIS A 69 -7.17 -3.76 -7.20
C HIS A 69 -6.04 -4.75 -7.50
N LEU A 70 -4.99 -4.30 -8.21
CA LEU A 70 -3.80 -5.10 -8.48
C LEU A 70 -3.12 -5.57 -7.20
N LYS A 71 -2.98 -4.71 -6.19
CA LYS A 71 -2.39 -5.07 -4.90
C LYS A 71 -3.07 -6.29 -4.30
N ILE A 72 -4.40 -6.34 -4.35
CA ILE A 72 -5.18 -7.47 -3.80
C ILE A 72 -4.91 -8.76 -4.59
N VAL A 73 -4.95 -8.69 -5.92
CA VAL A 73 -4.73 -9.83 -6.83
C VAL A 73 -3.30 -10.38 -6.69
N ILE A 74 -2.31 -9.49 -6.76
CA ILE A 74 -0.89 -9.84 -6.64
C ILE A 74 -0.61 -10.44 -5.26
N ALA A 75 -1.06 -9.80 -4.18
CA ALA A 75 -0.85 -10.33 -2.83
C ALA A 75 -1.51 -11.71 -2.65
N THR A 76 -2.69 -11.93 -3.23
CA THR A 76 -3.40 -13.21 -3.16
C THR A 76 -2.64 -14.32 -3.86
N LYS A 77 -2.19 -14.09 -5.10
CA LYS A 77 -1.45 -15.09 -5.89
C LYS A 77 -0.07 -15.38 -5.32
N LEU A 78 0.70 -14.34 -4.97
CA LEU A 78 2.06 -14.53 -4.44
C LEU A 78 2.07 -15.23 -3.07
N ARG A 79 1.06 -15.03 -2.22
CA ARG A 79 0.89 -15.79 -0.96
C ARG A 79 0.66 -17.29 -1.20
N ARG A 80 0.10 -17.67 -2.34
CA ARG A 80 -0.10 -19.06 -2.77
C ARG A 80 1.07 -19.61 -3.57
N ASN A 81 2.17 -18.86 -3.64
CA ASN A 81 3.33 -19.19 -4.45
C ASN A 81 3.01 -19.31 -5.96
N GLU A 82 1.97 -18.59 -6.41
CA GLU A 82 1.54 -18.56 -7.81
C GLU A 82 2.17 -17.36 -8.50
N SER A 83 3.10 -17.63 -9.42
CA SER A 83 3.69 -16.59 -10.26
C SER A 83 2.88 -16.36 -11.53
N PHE A 84 2.89 -15.13 -12.03
CA PHE A 84 2.15 -14.75 -13.23
C PHE A 84 2.76 -13.50 -13.89
N THR A 85 2.32 -13.17 -15.09
CA THR A 85 2.80 -11.99 -15.83
C THR A 85 1.87 -10.79 -15.66
N LEU A 86 2.45 -9.61 -15.57
CA LEU A 86 1.77 -8.32 -15.65
C LEU A 86 2.32 -7.56 -16.86
N SER A 87 1.45 -7.16 -17.77
CA SER A 87 1.80 -6.38 -18.96
C SER A 87 1.05 -5.05 -18.96
N TRP A 88 1.67 -4.00 -19.50
CA TRP A 88 1.04 -2.70 -19.69
C TRP A 88 1.56 -2.04 -20.96
N LYS A 89 0.77 -1.13 -21.52
CA LYS A 89 1.22 -0.26 -22.62
C LYS A 89 2.00 0.91 -22.03
N HIS A 90 2.98 1.40 -22.77
CA HIS A 90 3.67 2.63 -22.36
C HIS A 90 2.71 3.82 -22.52
N PRO A 91 2.67 4.75 -21.56
CA PRO A 91 1.80 5.91 -21.61
C PRO A 91 2.17 6.82 -22.79
N ASP A 92 1.21 7.66 -23.21
CA ASP A 92 1.43 8.66 -24.23
C ASP A 92 2.53 9.65 -23.79
N GLY A 93 3.62 9.71 -24.54
CA GLY A 93 4.79 10.52 -24.23
C GLY A 93 6.09 9.72 -24.11
N ASP A 94 5.99 8.42 -23.83
CA ASP A 94 7.11 7.48 -23.87
C ASP A 94 7.31 6.86 -25.26
N ALA A 95 8.41 6.15 -25.45
CA ALA A 95 8.62 5.37 -26.67
C ALA A 95 7.51 4.32 -26.83
N PRO A 96 6.84 4.25 -27.99
CA PRO A 96 5.68 3.38 -28.18
C PRO A 96 6.08 1.93 -27.94
N GLY A 97 5.29 1.23 -27.12
CA GLY A 97 5.64 -0.12 -26.73
C GLY A 97 4.70 -0.72 -25.68
N ARG A 98 5.07 -1.93 -25.26
CA ARG A 98 4.49 -2.60 -24.12
C ARG A 98 5.62 -3.17 -23.28
N SER A 99 5.41 -3.17 -21.97
CA SER A 99 6.29 -3.82 -21.02
C SER A 99 5.56 -4.98 -20.38
N THR A 100 6.30 -6.04 -20.06
CA THR A 100 5.80 -7.22 -19.35
C THR A 100 6.80 -7.61 -18.27
N ILE A 101 6.32 -7.80 -17.05
CA ILE A 101 7.10 -8.34 -15.94
C ILE A 101 6.54 -9.70 -15.52
N TRP A 102 7.43 -10.56 -15.06
CA TRP A 102 7.07 -11.80 -14.36
C TRP A 102 7.07 -11.53 -12.86
N LEU A 103 5.94 -11.68 -12.18
CA LEU A 103 5.81 -11.51 -10.73
C LEU A 103 6.07 -12.84 -10.01
N HIS A 104 7.02 -12.85 -9.07
CA HIS A 104 7.42 -14.02 -8.31
C HIS A 104 7.57 -13.70 -6.81
N PRO A 105 7.17 -14.58 -5.87
CA PRO A 105 7.14 -14.30 -4.43
C PRO A 105 8.53 -14.05 -3.81
N SER A 106 9.61 -14.48 -4.45
CA SER A 106 10.99 -14.25 -3.97
C SER A 106 11.58 -12.89 -4.37
N ILE A 107 10.85 -12.06 -5.12
CA ILE A 107 11.32 -10.74 -5.55
C ILE A 107 10.60 -9.66 -4.73
N PRO A 108 11.33 -8.71 -4.10
CA PRO A 108 10.70 -7.63 -3.35
C PRO A 108 9.71 -6.84 -4.20
N LEU A 109 8.55 -6.54 -3.62
CA LEU A 109 7.48 -5.78 -4.25
C LEU A 109 6.99 -4.70 -3.30
N ARG A 110 6.84 -3.48 -3.80
CA ARG A 110 6.30 -2.35 -3.04
C ARG A 110 5.24 -1.62 -3.86
N PHE A 111 4.16 -1.29 -3.18
CA PHE A 111 3.07 -0.45 -3.67
C PHE A 111 3.15 0.88 -2.94
N THR A 112 3.20 1.98 -3.67
CA THR A 112 3.14 3.33 -3.12
C THR A 112 1.92 4.01 -3.73
N PHE A 113 1.08 4.61 -2.89
CA PHE A 113 -0.11 5.35 -3.30
C PHE A 113 0.13 6.83 -3.04
N ASP A 114 -0.44 7.70 -3.88
CA ASP A 114 -0.32 9.15 -3.70
C ASP A 114 -1.26 9.65 -2.60
N ASP A 115 -2.48 9.08 -2.53
CA ASP A 115 -3.41 9.33 -1.44
C ASP A 115 -3.21 8.34 -0.27
N ALA A 116 -3.37 8.85 0.96
CA ALA A 116 -3.36 8.03 2.16
C ALA A 116 -4.69 7.28 2.36
N GLU A 117 -5.79 7.83 1.84
CA GLU A 117 -7.10 7.20 1.89
C GLU A 117 -7.20 6.08 0.84
N ALA A 118 -7.73 4.93 1.22
CA ALA A 118 -7.84 3.82 0.30
C ALA A 118 -8.97 4.07 -0.73
N PRO A 119 -8.73 3.88 -2.04
CA PRO A 119 -9.78 4.05 -3.04
C PRO A 119 -10.87 2.98 -2.90
N MET A 120 -12.06 3.28 -3.42
CA MET A 120 -13.18 2.35 -3.42
C MET A 120 -12.85 1.07 -4.22
N ILE A 121 -13.03 -0.08 -3.57
CA ILE A 121 -12.77 -1.40 -4.13
C ILE A 121 -14.02 -1.94 -4.84
N ASN A 122 -13.85 -2.34 -6.09
CA ASN A 122 -14.84 -3.08 -6.87
C ASN A 122 -14.47 -4.58 -6.87
N VAL A 123 -15.29 -5.39 -6.21
CA VAL A 123 -15.06 -6.84 -6.07
C VAL A 123 -15.10 -7.55 -7.42
N LYS A 124 -16.04 -7.17 -8.31
CA LYS A 124 -16.16 -7.77 -9.65
C LYS A 124 -14.88 -7.57 -10.46
N TRP A 125 -14.28 -6.38 -10.36
CA TRP A 125 -13.03 -6.10 -11.05
C TRP A 125 -11.86 -6.94 -10.51
N ILE A 126 -11.81 -7.21 -9.19
CA ILE A 126 -10.84 -8.14 -8.62
C ILE A 126 -11.03 -9.54 -9.20
N GLU A 127 -12.27 -10.00 -9.34
CA GLU A 127 -12.58 -11.31 -9.93
C GLU A 127 -12.10 -11.41 -11.38
N ASP A 128 -12.36 -10.38 -12.19
CA ASP A 128 -11.91 -10.31 -13.58
C ASP A 128 -10.38 -10.31 -13.69
N LEU A 129 -9.69 -9.54 -12.83
CA LEU A 129 -8.23 -9.53 -12.76
C LEU A 129 -7.66 -10.87 -12.29
N MET A 130 -8.29 -11.52 -11.32
CA MET A 130 -7.90 -12.87 -10.87
C MET A 130 -8.05 -13.89 -11.99
N LEU A 131 -9.14 -13.82 -12.77
CA LEU A 131 -9.37 -14.69 -13.92
C LEU A 131 -8.28 -14.47 -14.99
N SER A 132 -7.99 -13.21 -15.33
CA SER A 132 -6.92 -12.87 -16.27
C SER A 132 -5.55 -13.37 -15.79
N ALA A 133 -5.24 -13.21 -14.49
CA ALA A 133 -3.99 -13.66 -13.89
C ALA A 133 -3.82 -15.18 -13.86
N ASN A 134 -4.91 -15.95 -13.98
CA ASN A 134 -4.89 -17.40 -14.11
C ASN A 134 -4.75 -17.88 -15.56
N SER A 135 -4.86 -16.95 -16.53
CA SER A 135 -4.67 -17.26 -17.95
C SER A 135 -3.18 -17.28 -18.33
N THR A 136 -2.86 -17.92 -19.45
CA THR A 136 -1.51 -17.93 -20.03
C THR A 136 -1.00 -16.53 -20.39
N GLY A 137 -1.89 -15.56 -20.65
CA GLY A 137 -1.53 -14.19 -20.97
C GLY A 137 -1.19 -13.31 -19.76
N GLY A 138 -1.54 -13.75 -18.55
CA GLY A 138 -1.46 -12.94 -17.33
C GLY A 138 -2.41 -11.75 -17.34
N ILE A 139 -2.09 -10.70 -16.57
CA ILE A 139 -2.85 -9.45 -16.54
C ILE A 139 -2.31 -8.50 -17.62
N LEU A 140 -3.21 -7.92 -18.41
CA LEU A 140 -2.91 -6.79 -19.28
C LEU A 140 -3.62 -5.54 -18.73
N LEU A 141 -2.83 -4.58 -18.26
CA LEU A 141 -3.32 -3.24 -17.97
C LEU A 141 -3.45 -2.47 -19.28
N ILE A 142 -4.67 -2.08 -19.60
CA ILE A 142 -4.97 -1.10 -20.63
C ILE A 142 -5.40 0.20 -19.94
N ASP A 143 -4.99 1.35 -20.47
CA ASP A 143 -5.31 2.66 -19.89
C ASP A 143 -6.83 2.92 -19.79
N GLU A 144 -7.66 2.10 -20.45
CA GLU A 144 -9.12 2.16 -20.47
C GLU A 144 -9.81 1.26 -19.41
N VAL A 145 -9.09 0.54 -18.54
CA VAL A 145 -9.74 -0.08 -17.35
C VAL A 145 -10.02 0.94 -16.24
N LEU A 146 -9.94 2.23 -16.54
CA LEU A 146 -10.21 3.33 -15.61
C LEU A 146 -11.71 3.70 -15.49
N ASP A 147 -12.59 3.27 -16.40
CA ASP A 147 -14.00 3.70 -16.43
C ASP A 147 -15.08 2.58 -16.39
N ALA A 148 -14.74 1.30 -16.20
CA ALA A 148 -15.72 0.21 -16.20
C ALA A 148 -16.55 0.10 -14.89
N ALA A 149 -16.89 1.22 -14.25
CA ALA A 149 -17.76 1.25 -13.07
C ALA A 149 -19.02 2.11 -13.21
N ASP A 150 -19.23 2.85 -14.30
CA ASP A 150 -20.36 3.81 -14.37
C ASP A 150 -21.32 3.70 -15.57
N GLU A 151 -21.34 2.58 -16.33
CA GLU A 151 -22.51 2.28 -17.18
C GLU A 151 -23.00 0.84 -16.99
N VAL A 152 -23.82 0.65 -15.95
CA VAL A 152 -24.96 -0.28 -16.04
C VAL A 152 -26.19 0.60 -16.06
N ASP A 153 -26.68 0.93 -17.27
CA ASP A 153 -28.04 1.44 -17.41
C ASP A 153 -29.01 0.30 -17.04
N PRO A 154 -29.83 0.43 -15.98
CA PRO A 154 -30.81 -0.59 -15.62
C PRO A 154 -32.02 -0.64 -16.59
N SER A 155 -31.93 -0.05 -17.78
CA SER A 155 -33.05 0.04 -18.72
C SER A 155 -33.24 -1.15 -19.66
N ASP A 156 -32.30 -2.11 -19.70
CA ASP A 156 -32.49 -3.37 -20.44
C ASP A 156 -33.10 -4.47 -19.54
N GLU A 157 -34.42 -4.35 -19.40
CA GLU A 157 -35.50 -5.38 -19.30
C GLU A 157 -35.24 -6.74 -18.60
#